data_AF-A0A8J3GM36-F1
#
_entry.id   AF-A0A8J3GM36-F1
#
_cell.length_a   1.000
_cell.length_b   1.000
_cell.length_c   1.000
_cell.angle_alpha   90.00
_cell.angle_beta   90.00
_cell.angle_gamma   90.00
#
_symmetry.space_group_name_H-M   'P 1'
#
loop_
_entity.id
_entity.type
_entity.pdbx_description
1 polymer ?
#
loop_
_entity_poly.entity_id
_entity_poly.type
_entity_poly.pdbx_seq_one_letter_code
_entity_poly.pdbx_strand_id
1 'polypeptide(L)'
;MTAGHVSIRKIYSRDGLAPGASEARTWNKPPQNTVVTYWAVARPPAASGPHGTSSGKVAITRVEHTYTRDNYNEDSWRSTITVKNTGDDVTGYDVWQSWVDLE
;
A
#
# COMPACT_ATOMS: atom_id res chain seq x y z
N MET A 1 21.62 -18.86 -14.91
CA MET A 1 21.09 -17.81 -14.02
C MET A 1 19.75 -17.40 -14.60
N THR A 2 18.65 -17.65 -13.89
CA THR A 2 17.34 -17.18 -14.30
C THR A 2 17.23 -15.70 -13.96
N ALA A 3 16.79 -14.87 -14.90
CA ALA A 3 16.61 -13.45 -14.65
C ALA A 3 15.37 -13.27 -13.76
N GLY A 4 15.49 -12.53 -12.67
CA GLY A 4 14.34 -12.14 -11.86
C GLY A 4 13.61 -10.96 -12.50
N HIS A 5 12.28 -11.02 -12.58
CA HIS A 5 11.43 -9.93 -13.06
C HIS A 5 10.84 -9.14 -11.88
N VAL A 6 10.88 -7.80 -11.92
CA VAL A 6 10.22 -6.98 -10.89
C VAL A 6 8.78 -6.71 -11.28
N SER A 7 7.85 -7.28 -10.52
CA SER A 7 6.42 -7.07 -10.68
C SER A 7 5.92 -5.99 -9.74
N ILE A 8 4.95 -5.20 -10.20
CA ILE A 8 4.35 -4.07 -9.46
C ILE A 8 2.82 -4.16 -9.53
N ARG A 9 2.14 -3.94 -8.41
CA ARG A 9 0.67 -3.92 -8.35
C ARG A 9 0.12 -2.92 -7.35
N LYS A 10 -0.96 -2.23 -7.73
CA LYS A 10 -1.82 -1.49 -6.78
C LYS A 10 -2.58 -2.49 -5.92
N ILE A 11 -2.37 -2.42 -4.61
CA ILE A 11 -3.00 -3.30 -3.63
C ILE A 11 -4.43 -2.85 -3.36
N TYR A 12 -4.59 -1.55 -3.05
CA TYR A 12 -5.90 -0.94 -2.81
C TYR A 12 -5.85 0.57 -2.98
N SER A 13 -7.04 1.15 -3.10
CA SER A 13 -7.32 2.58 -3.04
C SER A 13 -8.26 2.87 -1.88
N ARG A 14 -8.10 4.04 -1.25
CA ARG A 14 -9.00 4.54 -0.22
C ARG A 14 -9.30 6.00 -0.44
N ASP A 15 -10.57 6.37 -0.34
CA ASP A 15 -10.99 7.77 -0.29
C ASP A 15 -11.09 8.22 1.17
N GLY A 16 -10.62 9.44 1.42
CA GLY A 16 -10.60 10.11 2.71
C GLY A 16 -9.61 9.50 3.71
N LEU A 17 -8.78 10.37 4.31
CA LEU A 17 -8.07 10.08 5.53
C LEU A 17 -7.80 11.41 6.24
N ALA A 18 -8.42 11.64 7.40
CA ALA A 18 -8.28 12.91 8.11
C ALA A 18 -6.79 13.19 8.44
N PRO A 19 -6.37 14.47 8.50
CA PRO A 19 -4.99 14.83 8.87
C PRO A 19 -4.56 14.18 10.18
N GLY A 20 -3.37 13.57 10.18
CA GLY A 20 -2.82 12.85 11.33
C GLY A 20 -3.43 11.46 11.60
N ALA A 21 -4.55 11.10 10.98
CA ALA A 21 -5.18 9.80 11.15
C ALA A 21 -4.37 8.67 10.51
N SER A 22 -4.51 7.47 11.06
CA SER A 22 -3.94 6.24 10.50
C SER A 22 -5.04 5.23 10.20
N GLU A 23 -4.88 4.49 9.12
CA GLU A 23 -5.76 3.38 8.74
C GLU A 23 -4.91 2.16 8.43
N ALA A 24 -5.35 1.00 8.94
CA ALA A 24 -4.75 -0.30 8.62
C ALA A 24 -5.69 -1.06 7.68
N ARG A 25 -5.12 -1.64 6.62
CA ARG A 25 -5.85 -2.55 5.72
C ARG A 25 -5.08 -3.82 5.46
N THR A 26 -5.83 -4.91 5.38
CA THR A 26 -5.30 -6.26 5.16
C THR A 26 -5.44 -6.66 3.70
N TRP A 27 -4.32 -7.05 3.09
CA TRP A 27 -4.30 -7.74 1.81
C TRP A 27 -4.15 -9.24 2.04
N ASN A 28 -5.18 -9.99 1.64
CA ASN A 28 -5.20 -11.45 1.74
C ASN A 28 -4.49 -12.10 0.55
N LYS A 29 -3.72 -13.15 0.83
CA LYS A 29 -2.93 -13.92 -0.12
C LYS A 29 -2.08 -13.04 -1.08
N PRO A 30 -1.23 -12.11 -0.58
CA PRO A 30 -0.25 -11.42 -1.43
C PRO A 30 0.72 -12.42 -2.08
N PRO A 31 1.33 -12.10 -3.24
CA PRO A 31 2.44 -12.88 -3.78
C PRO A 31 3.48 -13.14 -2.70
N GLN A 32 3.91 -14.39 -2.58
CA GLN A 32 4.87 -14.85 -1.56
C GLN A 32 6.33 -14.75 -2.01
N ASN A 33 6.53 -14.31 -3.25
CA ASN A 33 7.85 -14.01 -3.79
C ASN A 33 8.52 -12.88 -3.01
N THR A 34 9.81 -12.65 -3.28
CA THR A 34 10.62 -11.66 -2.56
C THR A 34 10.03 -10.26 -2.69
N VAL A 35 9.36 -9.78 -1.64
CA VAL A 35 8.82 -8.42 -1.58
C VAL A 35 9.97 -7.43 -1.56
N VAL A 36 9.94 -6.47 -2.47
CA VAL A 36 10.98 -5.42 -2.58
C VAL A 36 10.57 -4.20 -1.78
N THR A 37 9.35 -3.70 -1.98
CA THR A 37 8.86 -2.52 -1.24
C THR A 37 7.35 -2.37 -1.28
N TYR A 38 6.83 -1.63 -0.29
CA TYR A 38 5.49 -1.07 -0.25
C TYR A 38 5.60 0.46 -0.28
N TRP A 39 4.72 1.13 -1.03
CA TRP A 39 4.63 2.59 -0.98
C TRP A 39 3.19 3.06 -1.09
N ALA A 40 2.94 4.24 -0.54
CA ALA A 40 1.65 4.91 -0.60
C ALA A 40 1.79 6.23 -1.36
N VAL A 41 0.83 6.53 -2.21
CA VAL A 41 0.75 7.77 -2.99
C VAL A 41 -0.50 8.51 -2.55
N ALA A 42 -0.33 9.73 -2.03
CA ALA A 42 -1.45 10.60 -1.68
C ALA A 42 -2.15 11.07 -2.96
N ARG A 43 -3.49 11.09 -2.93
CA ARG A 43 -4.30 11.83 -3.89
C ARG A 43 -4.63 13.19 -3.26
N PRO A 44 -4.02 14.27 -3.75
CA PRO A 44 -4.37 15.61 -3.28
C PRO A 44 -5.74 16.04 -3.86
N PRO A 45 -6.38 17.08 -3.32
CA PRO A 45 -7.54 17.68 -3.95
C PRO A 45 -7.18 18.29 -5.32
N ALA A 46 -8.18 18.57 -6.16
CA ALA A 46 -7.96 19.33 -7.38
C ALA A 46 -7.36 20.71 -7.05
N ALA A 47 -6.40 21.15 -7.85
CA ALA A 47 -5.85 22.51 -7.72
C ALA A 47 -6.95 23.56 -7.97
N SER A 48 -6.93 24.64 -7.19
CA SER A 48 -7.91 25.73 -7.30
C SER A 48 -7.36 26.92 -8.10
N GLY A 49 -8.14 27.40 -9.08
CA GLY A 49 -7.81 28.56 -9.91
C GLY A 49 -6.81 28.27 -11.05
N PRO A 50 -6.56 29.26 -11.93
CA PRO A 50 -5.78 29.08 -13.16
C PRO A 50 -4.29 28.80 -12.93
N HIS A 51 -3.79 29.05 -11.72
CA HIS A 51 -2.39 28.83 -11.32
C HIS A 51 -2.28 28.04 -10.01
N GLY A 52 -3.33 27.30 -9.64
CA GLY A 52 -3.35 26.53 -8.39
C GLY A 52 -2.33 25.40 -8.38
N THR A 53 -1.76 25.13 -7.20
CA THR A 53 -1.05 23.87 -6.92
C THR A 53 -1.77 23.15 -5.78
N SER A 54 -1.64 21.83 -5.75
CA SER A 54 -2.23 20.99 -4.72
C SER A 54 -1.28 19.85 -4.41
N SER A 55 -1.16 19.51 -3.14
CA SER A 55 -0.23 18.49 -2.66
C SER A 55 -0.84 17.71 -1.50
N GLY A 56 -0.41 16.47 -1.34
CA GLY A 56 -0.86 15.60 -0.26
C GLY A 56 0.29 14.73 0.18
N LYS A 57 0.30 14.31 1.45
CA LYS A 57 1.37 13.50 2.02
C LYS A 57 0.80 12.38 2.86
N VAL A 58 1.20 11.15 2.55
CA VAL A 58 0.90 9.97 3.35
C VAL A 58 2.18 9.17 3.55
N ALA A 59 2.24 8.40 4.63
CA ALA A 59 3.35 7.53 4.93
C ALA A 59 2.84 6.15 5.33
N ILE A 60 3.49 5.10 4.84
CA ILE A 60 3.33 3.76 5.43
C ILE A 60 4.09 3.75 6.74
N THR A 61 3.40 3.55 7.84
CA THR A 61 3.99 3.56 9.19
C THR A 61 4.25 2.16 9.72
N ARG A 62 3.57 1.15 9.18
CA ARG A 62 3.75 -0.26 9.56
C ARG A 62 3.36 -1.17 8.41
N VAL A 63 4.14 -2.25 8.24
CA VAL A 63 3.75 -3.41 7.44
C VAL A 63 3.93 -4.64 8.31
N GLU A 64 2.89 -5.45 8.44
CA GLU A 64 2.91 -6.71 9.17
C GLU A 64 2.56 -7.84 8.23
N HIS A 65 3.46 -8.81 8.09
CA HIS A 65 3.17 -10.03 7.37
C HIS A 65 2.82 -11.14 8.36
N THR A 66 1.71 -11.82 8.14
CA THR A 66 1.29 -12.96 8.95
C THR A 66 1.12 -14.16 8.04
N TYR A 67 1.81 -15.26 8.37
CA TYR A 67 1.58 -16.58 7.81
C TYR A 67 1.02 -17.47 8.92
N THR A 68 -0.09 -18.13 8.64
CA THR A 68 -0.76 -19.08 9.53
C THR A 68 -0.79 -20.42 8.83
N ARG A 69 -0.07 -21.38 9.40
CA ARG A 69 -0.14 -22.77 8.99
C ARG A 69 -1.37 -23.42 9.60
N ASP A 70 -2.20 -24.05 8.78
CA ASP A 70 -3.38 -24.79 9.23
C ASP A 70 -3.28 -26.23 8.69
N ASN A 71 -3.41 -27.23 9.57
CA ASN A 71 -3.31 -28.64 9.17
C ASN A 71 -4.66 -29.25 8.76
N TYR A 72 -5.76 -28.53 8.98
CA TYR A 72 -7.12 -28.95 8.62
C TYR A 72 -7.71 -28.12 7.49
N ASN A 73 -7.37 -26.84 7.41
CA ASN A 73 -7.71 -25.95 6.30
C ASN A 73 -6.47 -25.67 5.42
N GLU A 74 -6.63 -24.87 4.37
CA GLU A 74 -5.50 -24.34 3.60
C GLU A 74 -4.72 -23.32 4.45
N ASP A 75 -3.38 -23.37 4.35
CA ASP A 75 -2.52 -22.31 4.87
C ASP A 75 -2.99 -20.93 4.39
N SER A 76 -2.85 -19.94 5.27
CA SER A 76 -3.25 -18.56 4.95
C SER A 76 -2.12 -17.59 5.25
N TRP A 77 -2.05 -16.55 4.42
CA TRP A 77 -1.10 -15.47 4.63
C TRP A 77 -1.72 -14.14 4.24
N ARG A 78 -1.29 -13.09 4.91
CA ARG A 78 -1.80 -11.74 4.74
C ARG A 78 -0.75 -10.70 5.08
N SER A 79 -0.83 -9.56 4.42
CA SER A 79 -0.06 -8.37 4.79
C SER A 79 -1.01 -7.28 5.26
N THR A 80 -0.82 -6.79 6.48
CA THR A 80 -1.52 -5.62 7.02
C THR A 80 -0.63 -4.40 6.85
N ILE A 81 -1.12 -3.40 6.11
CA ILE A 81 -0.40 -2.16 5.86
C ILE A 81 -1.13 -1.03 6.58
N THR A 82 -0.38 -0.29 7.41
CA THR A 82 -0.88 0.91 8.09
C THR A 82 -0.35 2.15 7.38
N VAL A 83 -1.27 2.99 6.92
CA VAL A 83 -0.98 4.29 6.29
C VAL A 83 -1.43 5.41 7.21
N LYS A 84 -0.57 6.41 7.41
CA LYS A 84 -0.87 7.66 8.11
C LYS A 84 -0.96 8.80 7.13
N ASN A 85 -1.99 9.63 7.25
CA ASN A 85 -1.99 10.94 6.61
C ASN A 85 -1.05 11.87 7.39
N THR A 86 0.04 12.29 6.75
CA THR A 86 1.06 13.17 7.32
C THR A 86 1.00 14.59 6.74
N GLY A 87 0.00 14.88 5.91
CA GLY A 87 -0.29 16.22 5.40
C GLY A 87 -1.69 16.67 5.79
N ASP A 88 -2.03 17.87 5.34
CA ASP A 88 -3.31 18.51 5.68
C ASP A 88 -4.37 18.31 4.57
N ASP A 89 -3.93 18.12 3.32
CA ASP A 89 -4.79 18.10 2.14
C ASP A 89 -4.72 16.76 1.39
N VAL A 90 -5.38 15.73 1.92
CA VAL A 90 -5.46 14.40 1.29
C VAL A 90 -6.92 14.01 1.10
N THR A 91 -7.34 13.83 -0.15
CA THR A 91 -8.69 13.35 -0.50
C THR A 91 -8.76 11.83 -0.59
N GLY A 92 -7.61 11.16 -0.64
CA GLY A 92 -7.48 9.71 -0.62
C GLY A 92 -6.04 9.29 -0.84
N TYR A 93 -5.81 7.98 -0.93
CA TYR A 93 -4.49 7.43 -1.21
C TYR A 93 -4.57 6.08 -1.91
N ASP A 94 -3.47 5.72 -2.59
CA ASP A 94 -3.25 4.42 -3.20
C ASP A 94 -2.06 3.74 -2.54
N VAL A 95 -2.16 2.43 -2.35
CA VAL A 95 -1.04 1.61 -1.85
C VAL A 95 -0.62 0.61 -2.91
N TRP A 96 0.69 0.47 -3.09
CA TRP A 96 1.31 -0.37 -4.08
C TRP A 96 2.34 -1.32 -3.43
N GLN A 97 2.52 -2.49 -4.03
CA GLN A 97 3.59 -3.44 -3.70
C GLN A 97 4.43 -3.70 -4.95
N SER A 98 5.72 -3.95 -4.74
CA SER A 98 6.60 -4.59 -5.72
C SER A 98 7.26 -5.86 -5.16
N TRP A 99 7.53 -6.83 -6.02
CA TRP A 99 8.19 -8.08 -5.67
C TRP A 99 8.99 -8.64 -6.86
N VAL A 100 9.96 -9.51 -6.59
CA VAL A 100 10.74 -10.21 -7.62
C VAL A 100 10.11 -11.56 -7.91
N ASP A 101 9.63 -11.76 -9.13
CA ASP A 101 9.22 -13.07 -9.64
C ASP A 101 10.42 -13.83 -10.21
N LEU A 102 10.48 -15.13 -9.91
CA LEU A 102 11.39 -16.06 -10.55
C LEU A 102 10.60 -16.77 -11.63
N GLU A 103 10.99 -16.56 -12.90
CA GLU A 103 10.50 -17.37 -14.02
C GLU A 103 11.05 -18.80 -13.98
#